data_AF-S4PY42-F1
#
_entry.id   AF-S4PY42-F1
#
_cell.length_a   1.000
_cell.length_b   1.000
_cell.length_c   1.000
_cell.angle_alpha   90.00
_cell.angle_beta   90.00
_cell.angle_gamma   90.00
#
_symmetry.space_group_name_H-M   'P 1'
#
loop_
_entity.id
_entity.type
_entity.pdbx_description
1 polymer ?
#
loop_
_entity_poly.entity_id
_entity_poly.type
_entity_poly.pdbx_seq_one_letter_code
_entity_poly.pdbx_strand_id
1 'polypeptide(L)'
;MAFIRRYIPLVTQSLKNVYIGEQRRKIHRWVAPTLMALKSRENKQGGKVINPRNTFLEWNLEAELYAFGKRLSENFDSDLLLQAFTDRSYVIKEEMKQKEMEFDIKMKDNRELAEEGRKFMEQYIQLYLETVLPKFPMEGIASIHNHLTSEKVLANVSLHLGTKDIILADEYPVDNYTLANAFKAIVGALLRSSGEEQAAHFVRDFVITNLQGQDVNEFWHIEDPWTMLTDLIAKTGSKLEPRLIGEVGKNTLLACYRVGLYLDKKMLSSGFGETVATAKEMAAREALKKIFGTEDNMYPINFKLNGIPKSSCNSRYQVSAS
;
A
#
# COMPACT_ATOMS: atom_id res chain seq x y z
N MET A 1 -10.30 100.16 -3.32
CA MET A 1 -10.00 98.98 -2.48
C MET A 1 -10.79 97.75 -2.97
N ALA A 2 -10.68 97.41 -4.26
CA ALA A 2 -11.50 96.39 -4.93
C ALA A 2 -10.82 95.00 -5.02
N PHE A 3 -9.64 94.84 -4.43
CA PHE A 3 -8.85 93.61 -4.53
C PHE A 3 -9.10 92.59 -3.40
N ILE A 4 -9.79 92.97 -2.32
CA ILE A 4 -9.96 92.09 -1.14
C ILE A 4 -11.24 91.24 -1.22
N ARG A 5 -12.23 91.61 -2.05
CA ARG A 5 -13.51 90.88 -2.14
C ARG A 5 -13.56 89.75 -3.18
N ARG A 6 -12.53 89.61 -4.03
CA ARG A 6 -12.54 88.64 -5.14
C ARG A 6 -11.94 87.26 -4.80
N TYR A 7 -11.23 87.15 -3.68
CA TYR A 7 -10.58 85.90 -3.25
C TYR A 7 -11.34 85.14 -2.15
N ILE A 8 -12.42 85.70 -1.60
CA ILE A 8 -13.19 85.06 -0.52
C ILE A 8 -13.98 83.81 -0.97
N PRO A 9 -14.55 83.70 -2.20
CA PRO A 9 -15.34 82.51 -2.54
C PRO A 9 -14.46 81.31 -2.94
N LEU A 10 -13.16 81.51 -3.23
CA LEU A 10 -12.24 80.41 -3.55
C LEU A 10 -11.72 79.69 -2.31
N VAL A 11 -11.69 80.37 -1.15
CA VAL A 11 -11.24 79.77 0.12
C VAL A 11 -12.37 78.96 0.79
N THR A 12 -13.63 79.30 0.53
CA THR A 12 -14.77 78.58 1.11
C THR A 12 -15.17 77.32 0.34
N GLN A 13 -14.78 77.20 -0.94
CA GLN A 13 -15.05 76.03 -1.76
C GLN A 13 -13.99 74.91 -1.61
N SER A 14 -12.80 75.20 -1.06
CA SER A 14 -11.79 74.17 -0.80
C SER A 14 -12.06 73.34 0.46
N LEU A 15 -13.02 73.73 1.30
CA LEU A 15 -13.35 73.07 2.57
C LEU A 15 -14.51 72.06 2.47
N LYS A 16 -15.03 71.80 1.27
CA LYS A 16 -16.15 70.85 1.04
C LYS A 16 -15.76 69.59 0.27
N ASN A 17 -14.48 69.26 0.19
CA ASN A 17 -14.08 67.87 0.04
C ASN A 17 -13.70 67.33 1.41
N VAL A 18 -14.71 67.13 2.26
CA VAL A 18 -14.57 66.18 3.36
C VAL A 18 -14.32 64.84 2.68
N TYR A 19 -13.07 64.38 2.68
CA TYR A 19 -12.76 63.00 2.39
C TYR A 19 -13.64 62.16 3.32
N ILE A 20 -14.72 61.61 2.78
CA ILE A 20 -15.58 60.67 3.48
C ILE A 20 -14.68 59.47 3.77
N GLY A 21 -14.15 59.45 4.99
CA GLY A 21 -13.31 58.42 5.58
C GLY A 21 -12.29 57.81 4.62
N GLU A 22 -11.02 58.23 4.70
CA GLU A 22 -9.96 57.25 4.44
C GLU A 22 -10.30 56.03 5.30
N GLN A 23 -10.63 54.90 4.67
CA GLN A 23 -10.70 53.62 5.36
C GLN A 23 -9.31 53.35 5.91
N ARG A 24 -8.99 53.88 7.08
CA ARG A 24 -7.83 53.49 7.85
C ARG A 24 -8.02 52.01 8.11
N ARG A 25 -7.27 51.19 7.38
CA ARG A 25 -7.19 49.76 7.63
C ARG A 25 -6.85 49.61 9.11
N LYS A 26 -7.82 49.17 9.93
CA LYS A 26 -7.67 49.01 11.39
C LYS A 26 -6.61 47.97 11.77
N ILE A 27 -6.02 47.29 10.79
CA ILE A 27 -5.04 46.24 10.95
C ILE A 27 -3.69 46.78 10.48
N HIS A 28 -2.71 46.82 11.39
CA HIS A 28 -1.36 47.23 11.05
C HIS A 28 -0.71 46.23 10.07
N ARG A 29 0.14 46.74 9.18
CA ARG A 29 0.83 45.95 8.15
C ARG A 29 1.68 44.80 8.71
N TRP A 30 2.16 44.92 9.95
CA TRP A 30 2.94 43.89 10.63
C TRP A 30 2.09 42.73 11.18
N VAL A 31 0.77 42.88 11.33
CA VAL A 31 -0.08 41.85 11.97
C VAL A 31 -0.08 40.55 11.16
N ALA A 32 -0.31 40.64 9.85
CA ALA A 32 -0.34 39.46 8.96
C ALA A 32 0.96 38.65 8.97
N PRO A 33 2.16 39.23 8.75
CA PRO A 33 3.41 38.47 8.80
C PRO A 33 3.70 37.89 10.19
N THR A 34 3.30 38.60 11.26
CA THR A 34 3.47 38.10 12.64
C THR A 34 2.58 36.89 12.90
N LEU A 35 1.31 36.95 12.50
CA LEU A 35 0.38 35.82 12.62
C LEU A 35 0.81 34.62 11.77
N MET A 36 1.32 34.84 10.56
CA MET A 36 1.90 33.77 9.73
C MET A 36 3.11 33.12 10.41
N ALA A 37 4.00 33.91 11.01
CA ALA A 37 5.16 33.39 11.73
C ALA A 37 4.73 32.58 12.98
N LEU A 38 3.75 33.06 13.74
CA LEU A 38 3.18 32.33 14.87
C LEU A 38 2.52 31.02 14.41
N LYS A 39 1.77 31.04 13.31
CA LYS A 39 1.15 29.84 12.75
C LYS A 39 2.17 28.80 12.28
N SER A 40 3.26 29.26 11.65
CA SER A 40 4.36 28.37 11.26
C SER A 40 5.02 27.71 12.48
N ARG A 41 5.21 28.46 13.57
CA ARG A 41 5.76 27.92 14.84
C ARG A 41 4.81 26.93 15.50
N GLU A 42 3.52 27.23 15.54
CA GLU A 42 2.49 26.32 16.05
C GLU A 42 2.48 25.00 15.26
N ASN A 43 2.55 25.07 13.93
CA ASN A 43 2.61 23.88 13.08
C ASN A 43 3.89 23.04 13.33
N LYS A 44 5.03 23.67 13.63
CA LYS A 44 6.27 22.97 14.01
C LYS A 44 6.16 22.25 15.36
N GLN A 45 5.29 22.70 16.25
CA GLN A 45 5.07 22.09 17.56
C GLN A 45 4.05 20.93 17.53
N GLY A 46 3.61 20.49 16.34
CA GLY A 46 2.65 19.41 16.17
C GLY A 46 1.28 19.86 15.63
N GLY A 47 1.06 21.17 15.49
CA GLY A 47 -0.16 21.71 14.89
C GLY A 47 -1.44 21.41 15.69
N LYS A 48 -2.59 21.62 15.04
CA LYS A 48 -3.91 21.34 15.60
C LYS A 48 -4.35 19.92 15.27
N VAL A 49 -5.46 19.49 15.87
CA VAL A 49 -6.21 18.28 15.51
C VAL A 49 -6.36 18.21 13.98
N ILE A 50 -6.00 17.06 13.41
CA ILE A 50 -6.10 16.82 11.97
C ILE A 50 -7.57 16.55 11.67
N ASN A 51 -8.16 17.35 10.78
CA ASN A 51 -9.53 17.14 10.33
C ASN A 51 -9.56 16.29 9.05
N PRO A 52 -10.65 15.55 8.79
CA PRO A 52 -10.83 14.85 7.54
C PRO A 52 -10.97 15.82 6.36
N ARG A 53 -10.56 15.40 5.17
CA ARG A 53 -10.49 16.25 3.97
C ARG A 53 -11.87 16.80 3.55
N ASN A 54 -12.93 16.06 3.85
CA ASN A 54 -14.31 16.46 3.58
C ASN A 54 -14.79 17.70 4.36
N THR A 55 -14.08 18.14 5.41
CA THR A 55 -14.44 19.34 6.19
C THR A 55 -14.07 20.65 5.52
N PHE A 56 -13.21 20.61 4.50
CA PHE A 56 -12.73 21.79 3.83
C PHE A 56 -13.70 22.24 2.72
N LEU A 57 -13.80 23.56 2.51
CA LEU A 57 -14.72 24.17 1.54
C LEU A 57 -14.50 23.68 0.10
N GLU A 58 -13.26 23.37 -0.26
CA GLU A 58 -12.84 22.99 -1.62
C GLU A 58 -13.07 21.49 -1.92
N TRP A 59 -13.95 20.81 -1.19
CA TRP A 59 -14.21 19.38 -1.33
C TRP A 59 -15.58 19.12 -1.95
N ASN A 60 -15.63 18.25 -2.95
CA ASN A 60 -16.88 17.74 -3.53
C ASN A 60 -16.78 16.22 -3.73
N LEU A 61 -17.64 15.47 -3.03
CA LEU A 61 -17.61 14.00 -3.03
C LEU A 61 -17.82 13.40 -4.42
N GLU A 62 -18.79 13.87 -5.19
CA GLU A 62 -19.10 13.31 -6.52
C GLU A 62 -17.94 13.50 -7.51
N ALA A 63 -17.32 14.69 -7.48
CA ALA A 63 -16.18 15.00 -8.32
C ALA A 63 -14.96 14.15 -7.95
N GLU A 64 -14.73 13.91 -6.66
CA GLU A 64 -13.63 13.10 -6.16
C GLU A 64 -13.81 11.60 -6.49
N LEU A 65 -15.04 11.07 -6.39
CA LEU A 65 -15.37 9.72 -6.83
C LEU A 65 -15.13 9.53 -8.33
N TYR A 66 -15.58 10.48 -9.14
CA TYR A 66 -15.35 10.46 -10.58
C TYR A 66 -13.85 10.54 -10.92
N ALA A 67 -13.12 11.45 -10.27
CA ALA A 67 -11.68 11.61 -10.46
C ALA A 67 -10.90 10.36 -10.01
N PHE A 68 -11.34 9.69 -8.95
CA PHE A 68 -10.75 8.44 -8.47
C PHE A 68 -10.83 7.34 -9.53
N GLY A 69 -12.02 7.11 -10.09
CA GLY A 69 -12.20 6.11 -11.15
C GLY A 69 -11.34 6.41 -12.39
N LYS A 70 -11.33 7.67 -12.85
CA LYS A 70 -10.53 8.07 -14.02
C LYS A 70 -9.02 8.03 -13.78
N ARG A 71 -8.55 8.30 -12.56
CA ARG A 71 -7.13 8.16 -12.17
C ARG A 71 -6.65 6.73 -12.35
N LEU A 72 -7.50 5.75 -12.06
CA LEU A 72 -7.20 4.32 -12.17
C LEU A 72 -7.41 3.77 -13.58
N SER A 73 -7.91 4.58 -14.52
CA SER A 73 -8.33 4.17 -15.86
C SER A 73 -9.42 3.09 -15.89
N GLU A 74 -10.21 2.98 -14.82
CA GLU A 74 -11.28 1.99 -14.67
C GLU A 74 -12.68 2.65 -14.78
N ASN A 75 -13.69 1.86 -15.16
CA ASN A 75 -15.08 2.31 -15.23
C ASN A 75 -15.89 1.73 -14.06
N PHE A 76 -16.01 2.50 -12.98
CA PHE A 76 -16.84 2.15 -11.82
C PHE A 76 -18.28 2.61 -12.01
N ASP A 77 -19.22 1.85 -11.46
CA ASP A 77 -20.55 2.35 -11.15
C ASP A 77 -20.48 3.30 -9.95
N SER A 78 -21.07 4.49 -10.07
CA SER A 78 -20.99 5.54 -9.05
C SER A 78 -21.59 5.11 -7.72
N ASP A 79 -22.69 4.37 -7.77
CA ASP A 79 -23.46 3.99 -6.58
C ASP A 79 -22.74 2.88 -5.81
N LEU A 80 -22.17 1.90 -6.52
CA LEU A 80 -21.36 0.84 -5.93
C LEU A 80 -20.05 1.39 -5.37
N LEU A 81 -19.43 2.36 -6.05
CA LEU A 81 -18.21 3.00 -5.55
C LEU A 81 -18.50 3.81 -4.29
N LEU A 82 -19.60 4.55 -4.24
CA LEU A 82 -20.05 5.23 -3.02
C LEU A 82 -20.26 4.22 -1.89
N GLN A 83 -20.96 3.11 -2.16
CA GLN A 83 -21.15 2.04 -1.17
C GLN A 83 -19.82 1.42 -0.69
N ALA A 84 -18.80 1.31 -1.55
CA ALA A 84 -17.48 0.82 -1.17
C ALA A 84 -16.74 1.75 -0.20
N PHE A 85 -16.93 3.07 -0.34
CA PHE A 85 -16.31 4.07 0.53
C PHE A 85 -17.06 4.33 1.84
N THR A 86 -18.29 3.84 1.98
CA THR A 86 -19.12 4.01 3.18
C THR A 86 -18.87 2.91 4.21
N ASP A 87 -18.15 3.25 5.27
CA ASP A 87 -17.93 2.32 6.36
C ASP A 87 -19.13 2.22 7.30
N ARG A 88 -19.27 1.06 7.96
CA ARG A 88 -20.35 0.83 8.93
C ARG A 88 -20.32 1.84 10.08
N SER A 89 -19.13 2.27 10.54
CA SER A 89 -19.02 3.27 11.60
C SER A 89 -19.73 4.57 11.22
N TYR A 90 -19.61 5.00 9.96
CA TYR A 90 -20.27 6.19 9.44
C TYR A 90 -21.79 6.01 9.33
N VAL A 91 -22.25 4.84 8.87
CA VAL A 91 -23.68 4.53 8.80
C VAL A 91 -24.33 4.58 10.17
N ILE A 92 -23.68 4.00 11.20
CA ILE A 92 -24.17 4.05 12.59
C ILE A 92 -24.27 5.51 13.09
N LYS A 93 -23.26 6.33 12.80
CA LYS A 93 -23.24 7.74 13.18
C LYS A 93 -24.41 8.51 12.55
N GLU A 94 -24.65 8.29 11.25
CA GLU A 94 -25.75 8.94 10.56
C GLU A 94 -27.09 8.44 11.11
N GLU A 95 -27.31 7.13 11.29
CA GLU A 95 -28.52 6.55 11.91
C GLU A 95 -28.85 7.17 13.28
N MET A 96 -27.84 7.43 14.12
CA MET A 96 -28.03 8.12 15.41
C MET A 96 -28.53 9.56 15.21
N LYS A 97 -27.94 10.31 14.28
CA LYS A 97 -28.42 11.67 13.95
C LYS A 97 -29.82 11.65 13.33
N GLN A 98 -30.17 10.63 12.55
CA GLN A 98 -31.51 10.54 11.95
C GLN A 98 -32.58 10.30 13.00
N LYS A 99 -32.28 9.48 14.01
CA LYS A 99 -33.17 9.27 15.16
C LYS A 99 -33.38 10.55 15.96
N GLU A 100 -32.36 11.40 16.08
CA GLU A 100 -32.49 12.71 16.74
C GLU A 100 -33.35 13.69 15.94
N MET A 101 -33.35 13.58 14.60
CA MET A 101 -34.05 14.48 13.69
C MET A 101 -35.35 13.90 13.08
N GLU A 102 -35.77 12.71 13.51
CA GLU A 102 -36.98 11.99 13.06
C GLU A 102 -37.09 11.77 11.54
N PHE A 103 -35.98 11.44 10.87
CA PHE A 103 -35.96 11.01 9.46
C PHE A 103 -35.43 9.57 9.32
N ASP A 104 -35.77 8.89 8.21
CA ASP A 104 -35.30 7.52 7.92
C ASP A 104 -34.79 7.44 6.48
N ILE A 105 -33.46 7.46 6.31
CA ILE A 105 -32.77 7.22 5.04
C ILE A 105 -31.87 6.01 5.22
N LYS A 106 -32.23 4.92 4.55
CA LYS A 106 -31.46 3.67 4.58
C LYS A 106 -30.22 3.78 3.72
N MET A 107 -29.06 3.79 4.37
CA MET A 107 -27.76 3.75 3.74
C MET A 107 -27.23 2.30 3.72
N LYS A 108 -26.46 1.93 2.70
CA LYS A 108 -25.89 0.59 2.56
C LYS A 108 -24.47 0.55 3.10
N ASP A 109 -24.12 -0.55 3.76
CA ASP A 109 -22.76 -0.81 4.26
C ASP A 109 -21.83 -1.39 3.18
N ASN A 110 -20.53 -1.18 3.35
CA ASN A 110 -19.45 -1.75 2.52
C ASN A 110 -19.15 -3.25 2.75
N ARG A 111 -19.78 -3.89 3.74
CA ARG A 111 -19.42 -5.25 4.21
C ARG A 111 -19.55 -6.34 3.15
N GLU A 112 -20.67 -6.33 2.43
CA GLU A 112 -20.96 -7.32 1.39
C GLU A 112 -19.91 -7.25 0.26
N LEU A 113 -19.62 -6.02 -0.21
CA LEU A 113 -18.59 -5.77 -1.22
C LEU A 113 -17.18 -6.16 -0.73
N ALA A 114 -16.87 -5.87 0.53
CA ALA A 114 -15.59 -6.22 1.13
C ALA A 114 -15.39 -7.74 1.23
N GLU A 115 -16.43 -8.50 1.55
CA GLU A 115 -16.36 -9.96 1.60
C GLU A 115 -16.18 -10.59 0.22
N GLU A 116 -16.87 -10.09 -0.80
CA GLU A 116 -16.71 -10.52 -2.19
C GLU A 116 -15.32 -10.19 -2.72
N GLY A 117 -14.87 -8.95 -2.53
CA GLY A 117 -13.53 -8.53 -2.95
C GLY A 117 -12.43 -9.32 -2.24
N ARG A 118 -12.59 -9.64 -0.94
CA ARG A 118 -11.65 -10.49 -0.21
C ARG A 118 -11.56 -11.89 -0.83
N LYS A 119 -12.69 -12.57 -1.04
CA LYS A 119 -12.73 -13.92 -1.61
C LYS A 119 -12.07 -13.95 -3.00
N PHE A 120 -12.39 -12.95 -3.82
CA PHE A 120 -11.81 -12.83 -5.17
C PHE A 120 -10.29 -12.61 -5.12
N MET A 121 -9.81 -11.70 -4.26
CA MET A 121 -8.38 -11.45 -4.11
C MET A 121 -7.62 -12.69 -3.63
N GLU A 122 -8.13 -13.39 -2.61
CA GLU A 122 -7.49 -14.61 -2.09
C GLU A 122 -7.35 -15.67 -3.18
N GLN A 123 -8.42 -15.93 -3.93
CA GLN A 123 -8.42 -16.87 -5.05
C GLN A 123 -7.46 -16.44 -6.17
N TYR A 124 -7.50 -15.16 -6.56
CA TYR A 124 -6.67 -14.65 -7.65
C TYR A 124 -5.18 -14.66 -7.28
N ILE A 125 -4.82 -14.20 -6.08
CA ILE A 125 -3.43 -14.17 -5.61
C ILE A 125 -2.88 -15.60 -5.53
N GLN A 126 -3.65 -16.56 -5.01
CA GLN A 126 -3.22 -17.95 -4.98
C GLN A 126 -2.96 -18.49 -6.39
N LEU A 127 -3.91 -18.32 -7.32
CA LEU A 127 -3.74 -18.75 -8.71
C LEU A 127 -2.53 -18.08 -9.38
N TYR A 128 -2.35 -16.78 -9.15
CA TYR A 128 -1.24 -16.03 -9.71
C TYR A 128 0.11 -16.58 -9.21
N LEU A 129 0.27 -16.74 -7.90
CA LEU A 129 1.50 -17.26 -7.30
C LEU A 129 1.82 -18.68 -7.77
N GLU A 130 0.81 -19.55 -7.89
CA GLU A 130 1.00 -20.92 -8.39
C GLU A 130 1.48 -20.95 -9.85
N THR A 131 1.10 -19.97 -10.67
CA THR A 131 1.54 -19.89 -12.06
C THR A 131 2.90 -19.23 -12.23
N VAL A 132 3.23 -18.24 -11.40
CA VAL A 132 4.52 -17.54 -11.45
C VAL A 132 5.63 -18.37 -10.80
N LEU A 133 5.32 -19.10 -9.73
CA LEU A 133 6.27 -19.87 -8.93
C LEU A 133 5.91 -21.37 -8.90
N PRO A 134 5.97 -22.09 -10.04
CA PRO A 134 5.52 -23.47 -10.12
C PRO A 134 6.37 -24.47 -9.32
N LYS A 135 7.63 -24.10 -9.02
CA LYS A 135 8.59 -24.94 -8.28
C LYS A 135 8.59 -24.66 -6.77
N PHE A 136 7.96 -23.57 -6.33
CA PHE A 136 7.97 -23.16 -4.93
C PHE A 136 6.97 -24.01 -4.12
N PRO A 137 7.30 -24.41 -2.88
CA PRO A 137 6.43 -25.27 -2.07
C PRO A 137 5.15 -24.53 -1.64
N MET A 138 4.08 -25.29 -1.42
CA MET A 138 2.77 -24.76 -1.05
C MET A 138 2.80 -23.94 0.25
N GLU A 139 3.62 -24.35 1.21
CA GLU A 139 3.79 -23.63 2.49
C GLU A 139 4.34 -22.23 2.27
N GLY A 140 5.32 -22.09 1.37
CA GLY A 140 5.87 -20.79 1.01
C GLY A 140 4.88 -19.96 0.19
N ILE A 141 4.12 -20.57 -0.72
CA ILE A 141 3.06 -19.84 -1.45
C ILE A 141 2.01 -19.29 -0.47
N ALA A 142 1.63 -20.08 0.54
CA ALA A 142 0.70 -19.66 1.58
C ALA A 142 1.26 -18.51 2.43
N SER A 143 2.55 -18.50 2.76
CA SER A 143 3.16 -17.40 3.53
C SER A 143 3.17 -16.08 2.74
N ILE A 144 3.50 -16.12 1.45
CA ILE A 144 3.45 -14.95 0.55
C ILE A 144 2.00 -14.45 0.42
N HIS A 145 1.05 -15.36 0.21
CA HIS A 145 -0.37 -15.05 0.14
C HIS A 145 -0.85 -14.33 1.42
N ASN A 146 -0.49 -14.84 2.60
CA ASN A 146 -0.85 -14.26 3.89
C ASN A 146 -0.21 -12.88 4.10
N HIS A 147 1.02 -12.68 3.60
CA HIS A 147 1.66 -11.38 3.64
C HIS A 147 0.93 -10.35 2.75
N LEU A 148 0.62 -10.71 1.50
CA LEU A 148 -0.10 -9.84 0.57
C LEU A 148 -1.52 -9.51 1.03
N THR A 149 -2.20 -10.46 1.66
CA THR A 149 -3.55 -10.26 2.22
C THR A 149 -3.53 -9.62 3.61
N SER A 150 -2.34 -9.33 4.16
CA SER A 150 -2.19 -8.68 5.45
C SER A 150 -2.83 -7.29 5.44
N GLU A 151 -3.49 -6.96 6.54
CA GLU A 151 -4.13 -5.66 6.75
C GLU A 151 -3.16 -4.50 6.53
N LYS A 152 -1.91 -4.63 6.97
CA LYS A 152 -0.88 -3.59 6.83
C LYS A 152 -0.57 -3.30 5.36
N VAL A 153 -0.41 -4.33 4.53
CA VAL A 153 -0.11 -4.18 3.10
C VAL A 153 -1.29 -3.56 2.38
N LEU A 154 -2.51 -4.09 2.60
CA LEU A 154 -3.72 -3.57 1.98
C LEU A 154 -4.05 -2.13 2.42
N ALA A 155 -3.84 -1.80 3.69
CA ALA A 155 -4.00 -0.44 4.20
C ALA A 155 -3.00 0.54 3.57
N ASN A 156 -1.74 0.13 3.42
CA ASN A 156 -0.72 0.95 2.74
C ASN A 156 -1.08 1.20 1.27
N VAL A 157 -1.51 0.16 0.54
CA VAL A 157 -1.96 0.30 -0.85
C VAL A 157 -3.15 1.26 -0.93
N SER A 158 -4.15 1.07 -0.07
CA SER A 158 -5.33 1.95 0.04
C SER A 158 -4.93 3.42 0.27
N LEU A 159 -4.02 3.65 1.23
CA LEU A 159 -3.53 4.98 1.56
C LEU A 159 -2.85 5.65 0.35
N HIS A 160 -1.99 4.92 -0.37
CA HIS A 160 -1.30 5.44 -1.54
C HIS A 160 -2.21 5.67 -2.76
N LEU A 161 -3.34 4.97 -2.84
CA LEU A 161 -4.40 5.24 -3.82
C LEU A 161 -5.18 6.54 -3.53
N GLY A 162 -5.04 7.08 -2.32
CA GLY A 162 -5.75 8.28 -1.86
C GLY A 162 -7.15 8.00 -1.32
N THR A 163 -7.43 6.76 -0.88
CA THR A 163 -8.75 6.40 -0.32
C THR A 163 -9.02 7.12 1.01
N LYS A 164 -7.98 7.43 1.79
CA LYS A 164 -8.06 8.12 3.07
C LYS A 164 -8.93 9.39 3.04
N ASP A 165 -8.86 10.15 1.93
CA ASP A 165 -9.56 11.42 1.81
C ASP A 165 -11.04 11.25 1.42
N ILE A 166 -11.40 10.12 0.81
CA ILE A 166 -12.73 9.82 0.25
C ILE A 166 -13.57 8.96 1.21
N ILE A 167 -12.94 8.07 1.98
CA ILE A 167 -13.63 7.15 2.90
C ILE A 167 -14.51 7.93 3.88
N LEU A 168 -15.75 7.49 3.99
CA LEU A 168 -16.70 7.98 4.97
C LEU A 168 -16.62 7.07 6.21
N ALA A 169 -15.90 7.53 7.22
CA ALA A 169 -15.72 6.87 8.52
C ALA A 169 -16.03 7.85 9.66
N ASP A 170 -16.36 7.32 10.85
CA ASP A 170 -16.62 8.14 12.03
C ASP A 170 -15.33 8.68 12.67
N GLU A 171 -14.31 7.82 12.77
CA GLU A 171 -13.03 8.13 13.42
C GLU A 171 -12.00 8.69 12.43
N TYR A 172 -11.23 9.69 12.87
CA TYR A 172 -10.14 10.26 12.09
C TYR A 172 -8.93 10.57 13.00
N PRO A 173 -7.70 10.09 12.67
CA PRO A 173 -7.30 9.37 11.45
C PRO A 173 -7.92 7.97 11.34
N VAL A 174 -8.16 7.54 10.10
CA VAL A 174 -8.76 6.24 9.79
C VAL A 174 -7.82 5.10 10.17
N ASP A 175 -8.34 4.09 10.86
CA ASP A 175 -7.59 2.89 11.22
C ASP A 175 -7.21 2.03 10.00
N ASN A 176 -6.13 1.27 10.12
CA ASN A 176 -5.65 0.38 9.06
C ASN A 176 -6.70 -0.65 8.67
N TYR A 177 -7.49 -1.13 9.62
CA TYR A 177 -8.56 -2.09 9.38
C TYR A 177 -9.60 -1.53 8.42
N THR A 178 -10.04 -0.29 8.64
CA THR A 178 -11.03 0.40 7.81
C THR A 178 -10.46 0.70 6.42
N LEU A 179 -9.18 1.10 6.33
CA LEU A 179 -8.51 1.32 5.04
C LEU A 179 -8.40 0.03 4.21
N ALA A 180 -8.03 -1.08 4.85
CA ALA A 180 -7.94 -2.40 4.21
C ALA A 180 -9.31 -2.93 3.78
N ASN A 181 -10.36 -2.70 4.58
CA ASN A 181 -11.73 -3.07 4.22
C ASN A 181 -12.29 -2.21 3.09
N ALA A 182 -12.02 -0.92 3.09
CA ALA A 182 -12.38 -0.04 1.96
C ALA A 182 -11.69 -0.52 0.68
N PHE A 183 -10.42 -0.90 0.73
CA PHE A 183 -9.73 -1.46 -0.43
C PHE A 183 -10.39 -2.75 -0.93
N LYS A 184 -10.69 -3.71 -0.03
CA LYS A 184 -11.44 -4.92 -0.38
C LYS A 184 -12.79 -4.59 -1.02
N ALA A 185 -13.51 -3.61 -0.48
CA ALA A 185 -14.81 -3.18 -1.01
C ALA A 185 -14.68 -2.54 -2.41
N ILE A 186 -13.61 -1.78 -2.67
CA ILE A 186 -13.33 -1.22 -4.01
C ILE A 186 -13.10 -2.35 -5.03
N VAL A 187 -12.36 -3.41 -4.66
CA VAL A 187 -12.20 -4.58 -5.54
C VAL A 187 -13.54 -5.26 -5.79
N GLY A 188 -14.39 -5.42 -4.78
CA GLY A 188 -15.74 -5.97 -4.95
C GLY A 188 -16.64 -5.10 -5.83
N ALA A 189 -16.58 -3.77 -5.69
CA ALA A 189 -17.29 -2.83 -6.54
C ALA A 189 -16.80 -2.90 -7.99
N LEU A 190 -15.50 -3.04 -8.21
CA LEU A 190 -14.91 -3.22 -9.54
C LEU A 190 -15.37 -4.54 -10.17
N LEU A 191 -15.39 -5.63 -9.40
CA LEU A 191 -15.85 -6.94 -9.86
C LEU A 191 -17.29 -6.89 -10.36
N ARG A 192 -18.19 -6.22 -9.63
CA ARG A 192 -19.58 -6.04 -10.04
C ARG A 192 -19.76 -5.09 -11.22
N SER A 193 -18.91 -4.07 -11.35
CA SER A 193 -19.03 -3.05 -12.39
C SER A 193 -18.42 -3.46 -13.73
N SER A 194 -17.18 -3.94 -13.68
CA SER A 194 -16.27 -4.11 -14.83
C SER A 194 -15.90 -5.57 -15.12
N GLY A 195 -16.26 -6.50 -14.23
CA GLY A 195 -16.02 -7.93 -14.41
C GLY A 195 -14.70 -8.45 -13.85
N GLU A 196 -14.52 -9.77 -13.91
CA GLU A 196 -13.42 -10.47 -13.25
C GLU A 196 -12.04 -10.18 -13.85
N GLU A 197 -11.93 -9.99 -15.17
CA GLU A 197 -10.64 -9.76 -15.83
C GLU A 197 -10.02 -8.42 -15.43
N GLN A 198 -10.82 -7.34 -15.41
CA GLN A 198 -10.34 -6.02 -14.99
C GLN A 198 -10.01 -6.01 -13.50
N ALA A 199 -10.84 -6.65 -12.67
CA ALA A 199 -10.56 -6.80 -11.25
C ALA A 199 -9.25 -7.59 -11.00
N ALA A 200 -8.97 -8.63 -11.78
CA ALA A 200 -7.72 -9.38 -11.73
C ALA A 200 -6.51 -8.50 -12.08
N HIS A 201 -6.60 -7.71 -13.15
CA HIS A 201 -5.55 -6.76 -13.53
C HIS A 201 -5.31 -5.70 -12.45
N PHE A 202 -6.38 -5.18 -11.85
CA PHE A 202 -6.28 -4.23 -10.74
C PHE A 202 -5.54 -4.83 -9.53
N VAL A 203 -5.89 -6.05 -9.11
CA VAL A 203 -5.22 -6.73 -7.99
C VAL A 203 -3.76 -7.01 -8.32
N ARG A 204 -3.45 -7.42 -9.55
CA ARG A 204 -2.07 -7.64 -10.01
C ARG A 204 -1.25 -6.34 -9.92
N ASP A 205 -1.78 -5.25 -10.43
CA ASP A 205 -1.02 -4.02 -10.60
C ASP A 205 -0.82 -3.25 -9.28
N PHE A 206 -1.72 -3.43 -8.29
CA PHE A 206 -1.63 -2.74 -7.00
C PHE A 206 -1.19 -3.61 -5.82
N VAL A 207 -1.54 -4.91 -5.81
CA VAL A 207 -1.21 -5.80 -4.68
C VAL A 207 0.06 -6.58 -4.97
N ILE A 208 0.12 -7.26 -6.12
CA ILE A 208 1.24 -8.16 -6.47
C ILE A 208 2.53 -7.36 -6.73
N THR A 209 2.43 -6.14 -7.28
CA THR A 209 3.58 -5.25 -7.48
C THR A 209 4.33 -4.92 -6.20
N ASN A 210 3.71 -5.03 -5.02
CA ASN A 210 4.41 -4.87 -3.74
C ASN A 210 5.46 -5.96 -3.48
N LEU A 211 5.37 -7.12 -4.13
CA LEU A 211 6.42 -8.14 -4.08
C LEU A 211 7.68 -7.71 -4.84
N GLN A 212 7.57 -6.74 -5.74
CA GLN A 212 8.71 -6.32 -6.54
C GLN A 212 9.78 -5.67 -5.64
N GLY A 213 10.99 -6.23 -5.69
CA GLY A 213 12.11 -5.74 -4.88
C GLY A 213 12.15 -6.31 -3.45
N GLN A 214 11.21 -7.18 -3.08
CA GLN A 214 11.25 -7.93 -1.83
C GLN A 214 11.76 -9.35 -2.10
N ASP A 215 12.54 -9.92 -1.17
CA ASP A 215 12.96 -11.33 -1.28
C ASP A 215 11.78 -12.22 -0.87
N VAL A 216 11.28 -13.00 -1.83
CA VAL A 216 10.16 -13.93 -1.63
C VAL A 216 10.47 -14.95 -0.53
N ASN A 217 11.75 -15.30 -0.36
CA ASN A 217 12.18 -16.27 0.63
C ASN A 217 12.18 -15.68 2.06
N GLU A 218 12.08 -14.36 2.23
CA GLU A 218 12.01 -13.71 3.54
C GLU A 218 10.64 -13.93 4.21
N PHE A 219 9.57 -14.06 3.42
CA PHE A 219 8.23 -14.32 3.94
C PHE A 219 8.06 -15.73 4.48
N TRP A 220 8.87 -16.68 4.01
CA TRP A 220 8.80 -18.07 4.45
C TRP A 220 9.95 -18.39 5.40
N HIS A 221 9.64 -18.36 6.70
CA HIS A 221 10.60 -18.76 7.72
C HIS A 221 10.76 -20.28 7.77
N ILE A 222 11.88 -20.78 7.27
CA ILE A 222 12.27 -22.18 7.37
C ILE A 222 13.08 -22.36 8.66
N GLU A 223 12.52 -23.11 9.62
CA GLU A 223 13.17 -23.41 10.90
C GLU A 223 14.52 -24.14 10.68
N ASP A 224 14.49 -25.26 9.94
CA ASP A 224 15.67 -26.07 9.64
C ASP A 224 15.91 -26.22 8.11
N PRO A 225 16.70 -25.32 7.49
CA PRO A 225 16.99 -25.39 6.05
C PRO A 225 17.78 -26.63 5.64
N TRP A 226 18.63 -27.14 6.55
CA TRP A 226 19.49 -28.28 6.26
C TRP A 226 18.71 -29.59 6.09
N THR A 227 17.78 -29.87 7.01
CA THR A 227 16.97 -31.10 6.99
C THR A 227 16.07 -31.13 5.76
N MET A 228 15.39 -30.01 5.48
CA MET A 228 14.57 -29.85 4.28
C MET A 228 15.37 -30.12 2.99
N LEU A 229 16.56 -29.54 2.88
CA LEU A 229 17.43 -29.76 1.73
C LEU A 229 17.86 -31.23 1.62
N THR A 230 18.26 -31.87 2.72
CA THR A 230 18.66 -33.28 2.70
C THR A 230 17.50 -34.19 2.31
N ASP A 231 16.28 -33.90 2.73
CA ASP A 231 15.10 -34.69 2.39
C ASP A 231 14.72 -34.55 0.91
N LEU A 232 14.86 -33.35 0.34
CA LEU A 232 14.64 -33.12 -1.09
C LEU A 232 15.68 -33.85 -1.96
N ILE A 233 16.95 -33.82 -1.55
CA ILE A 233 18.04 -34.46 -2.28
C ILE A 233 18.00 -35.99 -2.10
N ALA A 234 17.60 -36.48 -0.93
CA ALA A 234 17.43 -37.91 -0.68
C ALA A 234 16.38 -38.53 -1.61
N LYS A 235 15.31 -37.79 -1.95
CA LYS A 235 14.33 -38.22 -2.95
C LYS A 235 14.93 -38.37 -4.35
N THR A 236 15.99 -37.63 -4.67
CA THR A 236 16.71 -37.72 -5.95
C THR A 236 17.77 -38.82 -5.96
N GLY A 237 18.11 -39.40 -4.81
CA GLY A 237 19.05 -40.52 -4.67
C GLY A 237 20.53 -40.12 -4.51
N SER A 238 20.85 -38.83 -4.45
CA SER A 238 22.23 -38.33 -4.24
C SER A 238 22.49 -37.98 -2.78
N LYS A 239 23.77 -37.85 -2.40
CA LYS A 239 24.18 -37.43 -1.05
C LYS A 239 24.85 -36.06 -1.09
N LEU A 240 24.46 -35.19 -0.15
CA LEU A 240 25.00 -33.85 -0.01
C LEU A 240 26.28 -33.85 0.85
N GLU A 241 27.36 -33.29 0.32
CA GLU A 241 28.64 -33.12 1.03
C GLU A 241 28.94 -31.64 1.30
N PRO A 242 28.91 -31.17 2.56
CA PRO A 242 29.39 -29.85 2.92
C PRO A 242 30.92 -29.84 3.03
N ARG A 243 31.59 -28.86 2.40
CA ARG A 243 33.05 -28.65 2.51
C ARG A 243 33.37 -27.19 2.78
N LEU A 244 34.35 -26.95 3.63
CA LEU A 244 34.88 -25.61 3.86
C LEU A 244 35.72 -25.20 2.63
N ILE A 245 35.35 -24.09 2.00
CA ILE A 245 36.07 -23.53 0.83
C ILE A 245 37.16 -22.57 1.30
N GLY A 246 36.86 -21.74 2.29
CA GLY A 246 37.78 -20.73 2.81
C GLY A 246 37.38 -20.24 4.19
N GLU A 247 38.38 -19.77 4.94
CA GLU A 247 38.24 -19.14 6.25
C GLU A 247 39.10 -17.88 6.30
N VAL A 248 38.55 -16.79 6.86
CA VAL A 248 39.24 -15.50 7.03
C VAL A 248 39.03 -15.03 8.47
N GLY A 249 40.08 -14.45 9.07
CA GLY A 249 39.97 -13.86 10.41
C GLY A 249 39.72 -14.90 11.51
N LYS A 250 40.26 -16.11 11.36
CA LYS A 250 40.14 -17.18 12.37
C LYS A 250 40.57 -16.67 13.75
N ASN A 251 39.79 -16.98 14.78
CA ASN A 251 39.95 -16.51 16.17
C ASN A 251 39.74 -15.00 16.39
N THR A 252 39.09 -14.29 15.47
CA THR A 252 38.65 -12.90 15.67
C THR A 252 37.13 -12.83 15.80
N LEU A 253 36.61 -11.71 16.31
CA LEU A 253 35.18 -11.45 16.39
C LEU A 253 34.51 -11.40 15.00
N LEU A 254 35.25 -10.95 14.00
CA LEU A 254 34.79 -10.81 12.61
C LEU A 254 35.26 -11.97 11.74
N ALA A 255 35.35 -13.18 12.32
CA ALA A 255 35.66 -14.38 11.57
C ALA A 255 34.60 -14.61 10.49
N CYS A 256 35.03 -15.00 9.29
CA CYS A 256 34.14 -15.32 8.18
C CYS A 256 34.52 -16.67 7.59
N TYR A 257 33.55 -17.57 7.53
CA TYR A 257 33.69 -18.90 6.95
C TYR A 257 32.84 -19.01 5.70
N ARG A 258 33.42 -19.61 4.65
CA ARG A 258 32.72 -19.94 3.41
C ARG A 258 32.58 -21.44 3.27
N VAL A 259 31.35 -21.94 3.27
CA VAL A 259 31.03 -23.36 3.12
C VAL A 259 30.38 -23.59 1.75
N GLY A 260 30.84 -24.61 1.03
CA GLY A 260 30.28 -25.06 -0.23
C GLY A 260 29.53 -26.38 -0.07
N LEU A 261 28.41 -26.53 -0.76
CA LEU A 261 27.65 -27.77 -0.82
C LEU A 261 27.90 -28.45 -2.16
N TYR A 262 28.32 -29.71 -2.12
CA TYR A 262 28.64 -30.51 -3.29
C TYR A 262 27.70 -31.70 -3.42
N LEU A 263 27.28 -31.96 -4.65
CA LEU A 263 26.49 -33.12 -5.06
C LEU A 263 27.23 -33.78 -6.22
N ASP A 264 27.63 -35.04 -6.07
CA ASP A 264 28.42 -35.79 -7.06
C ASP A 264 29.65 -35.02 -7.58
N LYS A 265 30.39 -34.40 -6.65
CA LYS A 265 31.58 -33.55 -6.91
C LYS A 265 31.30 -32.26 -7.70
N LYS A 266 30.05 -31.91 -7.97
CA LYS A 266 29.65 -30.61 -8.54
C LYS A 266 29.17 -29.69 -7.41
N MET A 267 29.60 -28.43 -7.43
CA MET A 267 29.15 -27.44 -6.45
C MET A 267 27.73 -27.00 -6.77
N LEU A 268 26.82 -27.14 -5.80
CA LEU A 268 25.44 -26.70 -5.91
C LEU A 268 25.32 -25.23 -5.47
N SER A 269 25.77 -24.93 -4.26
CA SER A 269 25.71 -23.60 -3.66
C SER A 269 26.91 -23.34 -2.75
N SER A 270 27.09 -22.08 -2.35
CA SER A 270 28.00 -21.70 -1.29
C SER A 270 27.38 -20.63 -0.42
N GLY A 271 27.68 -20.65 0.87
CA GLY A 271 27.18 -19.68 1.85
C GLY A 271 28.31 -19.15 2.72
N PHE A 272 28.08 -17.97 3.28
CA PHE A 272 28.96 -17.30 4.23
C PHE A 272 28.32 -17.25 5.61
N GLY A 273 29.15 -17.23 6.65
CA GLY A 273 28.69 -17.07 8.02
C GLY A 273 29.82 -16.75 8.98
N GLU A 274 29.45 -16.26 10.15
CA GLU A 274 30.38 -15.96 11.25
C GLU A 274 30.96 -17.23 11.87
N THR A 275 30.20 -18.34 11.78
CA THR A 275 30.59 -19.67 12.23
C THR A 275 30.42 -20.69 11.11
N VAL A 276 31.10 -21.84 11.21
CA VAL A 276 30.95 -22.91 10.21
C VAL A 276 29.52 -23.44 10.14
N ALA A 277 28.81 -23.46 11.27
CA ALA A 277 27.41 -23.88 11.33
C ALA A 277 26.48 -22.90 10.60
N THR A 278 26.58 -21.60 10.89
CA THR A 278 25.79 -20.57 10.20
C THR A 278 26.11 -20.52 8.71
N ALA A 279 27.39 -20.65 8.32
CA ALA A 279 27.77 -20.71 6.92
C ALA A 279 27.16 -21.94 6.19
N LYS A 280 27.06 -23.09 6.88
CA LYS A 280 26.41 -24.29 6.37
C LYS A 280 24.90 -24.09 6.18
N GLU A 281 24.23 -23.47 7.14
CA GLU A 281 22.80 -23.14 7.05
C GLU A 281 22.51 -22.15 5.92
N MET A 282 23.32 -21.10 5.79
CA MET A 282 23.19 -20.12 4.70
C MET A 282 23.45 -20.76 3.34
N ALA A 283 24.42 -21.67 3.24
CA ALA A 283 24.65 -22.43 2.01
C ALA A 283 23.46 -23.32 1.66
N ALA A 284 22.77 -23.89 2.66
CA ALA A 284 21.57 -24.69 2.46
C ALA A 284 20.38 -23.84 2.01
N ARG A 285 20.16 -22.65 2.60
CA ARG A 285 19.16 -21.69 2.14
C ARG A 285 19.39 -21.30 0.68
N GLU A 286 20.63 -21.01 0.32
CA GLU A 286 21.00 -20.68 -1.06
C GLU A 286 20.71 -21.85 -2.01
N ALA A 287 21.01 -23.09 -1.61
CA ALA A 287 20.67 -24.27 -2.41
C ALA A 287 19.16 -24.42 -2.62
N LEU A 288 18.35 -24.17 -1.58
CA LEU A 288 16.88 -24.19 -1.68
C LEU A 288 16.38 -23.13 -2.65
N LYS A 289 16.92 -21.90 -2.59
CA LYS A 289 16.59 -20.84 -3.57
C LYS A 289 16.81 -21.30 -5.01
N LYS A 290 17.94 -21.97 -5.29
CA LYS A 290 18.23 -22.53 -6.62
C LYS A 290 17.25 -23.61 -7.05
N ILE A 291 16.92 -24.54 -6.14
CA ILE A 291 15.99 -25.64 -6.43
C ILE A 291 14.60 -25.11 -6.75
N PHE A 292 14.14 -24.11 -6.00
CA PHE A 292 12.84 -23.49 -6.21
C PHE A 292 12.83 -22.44 -7.34
N GLY A 293 14.00 -22.02 -7.81
CA GLY A 293 14.12 -20.98 -8.84
C GLY A 293 13.82 -19.57 -8.34
N THR A 294 13.92 -19.33 -7.02
CA THR A 294 13.72 -18.03 -6.35
C THR A 294 15.05 -17.34 -6.06
N GLU A 295 16.00 -17.49 -6.98
CA GLU A 295 17.30 -16.81 -6.91
C GLU A 295 17.14 -15.30 -7.14
N ASP A 296 18.07 -14.50 -6.63
CA ASP A 296 18.07 -13.04 -6.83
C ASP A 296 18.18 -12.66 -8.33
N ASN A 297 18.74 -13.57 -9.15
CA ASN A 297 18.85 -13.44 -10.61
C ASN A 297 17.65 -14.01 -11.37
N MET A 298 16.56 -14.38 -10.69
CA MET A 298 15.33 -14.84 -11.33
C MET A 298 14.80 -13.78 -12.29
N TYR A 299 14.18 -14.23 -13.39
CA TYR A 299 13.44 -13.33 -14.26
C TYR A 299 12.37 -12.57 -13.49
N PRO A 300 12.18 -11.26 -13.76
CA PRO A 300 11.16 -10.48 -13.08
C PRO A 300 9.79 -11.10 -13.30
N ILE A 301 8.93 -10.97 -12.28
CA ILE A 301 7.55 -11.45 -12.32
C ILE A 301 6.85 -10.89 -13.57
N ASN A 302 6.19 -11.76 -14.33
CA ASN A 302 5.54 -11.34 -15.56
C ASN A 302 4.20 -10.65 -15.27
N PHE A 303 4.20 -9.31 -15.34
CA PHE A 303 3.01 -8.49 -15.20
C PHE A 303 2.18 -8.36 -16.49
N LYS A 304 2.64 -8.90 -17.63
CA LYS A 304 1.94 -8.82 -18.92
C LYS A 304 1.02 -10.00 -19.21
N LEU A 305 0.68 -10.80 -18.18
CA LEU A 305 -0.26 -11.90 -18.34
C LEU A 305 -1.66 -11.33 -18.63
N ASN A 306 -2.21 -11.72 -19.78
CA ASN A 306 -3.57 -11.37 -20.17
C ASN A 306 -4.55 -12.40 -19.58
N GLY A 307 -5.63 -11.91 -18.96
CA GLY A 307 -6.65 -12.76 -18.33
C GLY A 307 -6.24 -13.41 -17.02
N ILE A 308 -7.14 -14.25 -16.49
CA ILE A 308 -6.92 -14.98 -15.24
C ILE A 308 -6.05 -16.22 -15.53
N PRO A 309 -4.91 -16.39 -14.84
CA PRO A 309 -4.07 -17.56 -15.04
C PRO A 309 -4.84 -18.84 -14.68
N LYS A 310 -4.80 -19.84 -15.56
CA LYS A 310 -5.41 -21.16 -15.32
C LYS A 310 -4.52 -21.97 -14.38
N SER A 311 -5.12 -22.70 -13.44
CA SER A 311 -4.40 -23.58 -12.51
C SER A 311 -3.65 -24.67 -13.27
N SER A 312 -2.32 -24.55 -13.34
CA SER A 312 -1.45 -25.60 -13.89
C SER A 312 -1.09 -26.58 -12.77
N CYS A 313 -1.98 -27.52 -12.46
CA CYS A 313 -1.71 -28.57 -11.47
C CYS A 313 -0.61 -29.55 -11.94
N ASN A 314 -0.37 -29.65 -13.26
CA ASN A 314 0.45 -30.72 -13.84
C ASN A 314 1.98 -30.49 -13.85
N SER A 315 2.46 -29.27 -13.57
CA SER A 315 3.90 -28.94 -13.62
C SER A 315 4.62 -29.07 -12.27
N ARG A 316 3.89 -29.21 -11.16
CA ARG A 316 4.41 -29.03 -9.80
C ARG A 316 5.34 -30.16 -9.31
N TYR A 317 5.26 -31.34 -9.93
CA TYR A 317 6.04 -32.53 -9.53
C TYR A 317 7.14 -32.95 -10.52
N GLN A 318 7.36 -32.21 -11.61
CA GLN A 318 8.51 -32.43 -12.49
C GLN A 318 9.75 -31.73 -11.92
N VAL A 319 10.15 -32.11 -10.70
CA VAL A 319 11.56 -31.96 -10.28
C VAL A 319 12.28 -33.22 -10.76
N SER A 320 12.31 -33.38 -12.07
CA SER A 320 12.97 -34.51 -12.73
C SER A 320 13.65 -34.01 -14.00
N ALA A 321 14.97 -34.01 -13.93
CA ALA A 321 15.92 -33.87 -15.04
C ALA A 321 15.91 -32.52 -15.79
N SER A 322 16.79 -31.62 -15.37
CA SER A 322 17.58 -30.77 -16.27
C SER A 322 18.94 -30.49 -15.64
#